data_AF-A0AAC8Q8Z3-F1
#
_entry.id   AF-A0AAC8Q8Z3-F1
#
_cell.length_a   1.000
_cell.length_b   1.000
_cell.length_c   1.000
_cell.angle_alpha   90.00
_cell.angle_beta   90.00
_cell.angle_gamma   90.00
#
_symmetry.space_group_name_H-M   'P 1'
#
loop_
_entity.id
_entity.type
_entity.pdbx_description
1 polymer ?
#
loop_
_entity_poly.entity_id
_entity_poly.type
_entity_poly.pdbx_seq_one_letter_code
_entity_poly.pdbx_strand_id
1 'polypeptide(L)'
;MKPLAANRLVLSRKQHRACTLSLSRAELEQRLGPPLALGDEGDGLGPRYRWEYQGECGLEVLIDLPRDASHGPREAVLWMKHLEVEHALEHLGLSTEHVLWRADMQEPLPLDGWAVVRQDEAGNRFDICVLSVPDHAECLARLLEARSPEQSYAMELRGLKPASRRTSPRSWALPSQDEHTASL
;
A
#
# COMPACT_ATOMS: atom_id res chain seq x y z
N MET A 1 20.72 -2.12 -10.50
CA MET A 1 19.37 -1.56 -10.77
C MET A 1 19.20 -1.40 -12.27
N LYS A 2 18.10 -1.91 -12.83
CA LYS A 2 17.75 -1.70 -14.26
C LYS A 2 17.16 -0.30 -14.42
N PRO A 3 17.48 0.44 -15.50
CA PRO A 3 16.81 1.70 -15.80
C PRO A 3 15.33 1.43 -16.11
N LEU A 4 14.43 2.21 -15.51
CA LEU A 4 12.98 2.07 -15.65
C LEU A 4 12.51 2.53 -17.04
N ALA A 5 11.59 1.78 -17.63
CA ALA A 5 10.98 2.10 -18.92
C ALA A 5 10.04 3.31 -18.79
N ALA A 6 10.06 4.16 -19.81
CA ALA A 6 9.45 5.49 -19.89
C ALA A 6 7.91 5.50 -20.00
N ASN A 7 7.20 4.79 -19.14
CA ASN A 7 5.77 5.01 -18.94
C ASN A 7 5.60 6.05 -17.83
N ARG A 8 5.48 7.32 -18.24
CA ARG A 8 5.23 8.46 -17.35
C ARG A 8 3.98 8.18 -16.51
N LEU A 9 4.16 7.88 -15.23
CA LEU A 9 3.06 7.71 -14.30
C LEU A 9 2.43 9.08 -14.04
N VAL A 10 1.27 9.31 -14.65
CA VAL A 10 0.47 10.50 -14.37
C VAL A 10 -0.10 10.36 -12.97
N LEU A 11 0.16 11.33 -12.08
CA LEU A 11 -0.53 11.46 -10.79
C LEU A 11 -2.03 11.30 -11.02
N SER A 12 -2.59 10.13 -10.74
CA SER A 12 -4.02 9.94 -10.85
C SER A 12 -4.67 10.69 -9.69
N ARG A 13 -5.92 11.16 -9.86
CA ARG A 13 -6.72 11.81 -8.80
C ARG A 13 -6.91 10.95 -7.53
N LYS A 14 -6.36 9.72 -7.49
CA LYS A 14 -6.47 8.74 -6.40
C LYS A 14 -5.20 8.63 -5.54
N GLN A 15 -4.10 9.30 -5.91
CA GLN A 15 -2.88 9.29 -5.11
C GLN A 15 -2.92 10.42 -4.08
N HIS A 16 -2.77 10.04 -2.81
CA HIS A 16 -2.76 10.97 -1.68
C HIS A 16 -1.33 11.13 -1.17
N ARG A 17 -1.04 12.25 -0.52
CA ARG A 17 0.23 12.42 0.22
C ARG A 17 0.25 11.37 1.33
N ALA A 18 1.06 10.33 1.16
CA ALA A 18 1.13 9.22 2.10
C ALA A 18 2.12 9.52 3.22
N CYS A 19 3.32 9.99 2.87
CA CYS A 19 4.32 10.39 3.85
C CYS A 19 5.27 11.47 3.32
N THR A 20 6.07 12.01 4.22
CA THR A 20 7.10 13.01 3.96
C THR A 20 8.44 12.47 4.42
N LEU A 21 9.47 12.63 3.61
CA LEU A 21 10.79 12.06 3.83
C LEU A 21 11.81 13.15 4.19
N SER A 22 12.74 12.82 5.08
CA SER A 22 13.86 13.68 5.49
C SER A 22 15.06 13.68 4.53
N LEU A 23 14.96 12.91 3.44
CA LEU A 23 16.05 12.68 2.50
C LEU A 23 16.31 13.89 1.60
N SER A 24 17.58 14.19 1.38
CA SER A 24 18.03 15.14 0.38
C SER A 24 17.92 14.58 -1.04
N ARG A 25 18.01 15.48 -2.03
CA ARG A 25 18.10 15.10 -3.45
C ARG A 25 19.25 14.11 -3.72
N ALA A 26 20.43 14.37 -3.16
CA ALA A 26 21.61 13.55 -3.42
C ALA A 26 21.44 12.12 -2.91
N GLU A 27 20.82 11.95 -1.74
CA GLU A 27 20.54 10.64 -1.17
C GLU A 27 19.49 9.88 -1.98
N LEU A 28 18.44 10.57 -2.44
CA LEU A 28 17.45 9.98 -3.34
C LEU A 28 18.07 9.58 -4.68
N GLU A 29 18.95 10.41 -5.25
CA GLU A 29 19.65 10.08 -6.50
C GLU A 29 20.58 8.87 -6.34
N GLN A 30 21.28 8.77 -5.22
CA GLN A 30 22.17 7.64 -4.93
C GLN A 30 21.39 6.33 -4.84
N ARG A 31 20.18 6.35 -4.27
CA ARG A 31 19.36 5.16 -4.04
C ARG A 31 18.50 4.79 -5.24
N LEU A 32 17.89 5.77 -5.89
CA LEU A 32 16.83 5.59 -6.89
C LEU A 32 17.29 5.93 -8.32
N GLY A 33 18.47 6.53 -8.47
CA GLY A 33 18.95 7.07 -9.74
C GLY A 33 18.46 8.50 -10.00
N PRO A 34 18.80 9.06 -11.17
CA PRO A 34 18.49 10.46 -11.49
C PRO A 34 16.98 10.71 -11.60
N PRO A 35 16.47 11.87 -11.12
CA PRO A 35 15.06 12.22 -11.22
C PRO A 35 14.66 12.69 -12.62
N LEU A 36 13.35 12.68 -12.87
CA LEU A 36 12.70 13.49 -13.88
C LEU A 36 12.64 14.94 -13.40
N ALA A 37 13.20 15.87 -14.16
CA ALA A 37 13.07 17.30 -13.88
C ALA A 37 11.78 17.83 -14.51
N LEU A 38 10.82 18.25 -13.67
CA LEU A 38 9.56 18.83 -14.11
C LEU A 38 9.60 20.36 -13.93
N GLY A 39 9.12 21.06 -14.95
CA GLY A 39 8.93 22.51 -14.92
C GLY A 39 7.66 22.92 -14.16
N ASP A 40 7.31 24.19 -14.26
CA ASP A 40 5.97 24.62 -13.87
C ASP A 40 4.95 24.16 -14.92
N GLU A 41 4.09 23.22 -14.53
CA GLU A 41 3.03 22.67 -15.39
C GLU A 41 1.66 23.30 -15.08
N GLY A 42 1.57 24.31 -14.20
CA GLY A 42 0.32 24.98 -13.83
C GLY A 42 -0.59 24.17 -12.90
N ASP A 43 -0.07 23.11 -12.28
CA ASP A 43 -0.77 22.27 -11.29
C ASP A 43 -0.68 22.82 -9.86
N GLY A 44 -0.03 23.97 -9.67
CA GLY A 44 0.16 24.64 -8.38
C GLY A 44 1.26 24.02 -7.51
N LEU A 45 1.98 22.99 -7.99
CA LEU A 45 3.09 22.35 -7.26
C LEU A 45 4.46 22.90 -7.65
N GLY A 46 4.53 23.69 -8.73
CA GLY A 46 5.73 24.35 -9.21
C GLY A 46 6.81 23.38 -9.72
N PRO A 47 8.02 23.91 -10.03
CA PRO A 47 9.13 23.10 -10.52
C PRO A 47 9.62 22.09 -9.47
N ARG A 48 9.77 20.82 -9.86
CA ARG A 48 10.14 19.73 -8.95
C ARG A 48 11.00 18.66 -9.61
N TYR A 49 11.66 17.86 -8.78
CA TYR A 49 12.25 16.59 -9.16
C TYR A 49 11.27 15.48 -8.85
N ARG A 50 11.10 14.53 -9.78
CA ARG A 50 10.21 13.39 -9.62
C ARG A 50 10.96 12.07 -9.79
N TRP A 51 10.71 11.14 -8.88
CA TRP A 51 11.00 9.72 -9.06
C TRP A 51 9.69 8.95 -9.19
N GLU A 52 9.69 7.99 -10.10
CA GLU A 52 8.53 7.13 -10.37
C GLU A 52 9.00 5.68 -10.19
N TYR A 53 8.22 4.89 -9.46
CA TYR A 53 8.50 3.48 -9.25
C TYR A 53 7.23 2.66 -9.49
N GLN A 54 7.39 1.58 -10.27
CA GLN A 54 6.36 0.57 -10.46
C GLN A 54 6.97 -0.81 -10.15
N GLY A 55 6.47 -1.43 -9.08
CA GLY A 55 6.88 -2.78 -8.69
C GLY A 55 6.17 -3.85 -9.51
N GLU A 56 6.79 -5.03 -9.63
CA GLU A 56 6.16 -6.20 -10.27
C GLU A 56 4.90 -6.67 -9.51
N CYS A 57 4.80 -6.35 -8.22
CA CYS A 57 3.63 -6.56 -7.39
C CYS A 57 2.45 -5.61 -7.71
N GLY A 58 2.63 -4.68 -8.64
CA GLY A 58 1.62 -3.66 -9.00
C GLY A 58 1.64 -2.41 -8.13
N LEU A 59 2.61 -2.30 -7.19
CA LEU A 59 2.79 -1.10 -6.39
C LEU A 59 3.26 0.07 -7.25
N GLU A 60 2.55 1.19 -7.17
CA GLU A 60 2.91 2.44 -7.85
C GLU A 60 3.25 3.51 -6.80
N VAL A 61 4.44 4.09 -6.93
CA VAL A 61 4.96 5.11 -6.01
C VAL A 61 5.49 6.29 -6.81
N LEU A 62 5.15 7.49 -6.36
CA LEU A 62 5.74 8.72 -6.87
C LEU A 62 6.39 9.49 -5.72
N ILE A 63 7.58 10.02 -5.96
CA ILE A 63 8.27 10.90 -5.01
C ILE A 63 8.48 12.24 -5.70
N ASP A 64 7.94 13.31 -5.12
CA ASP A 64 8.18 14.68 -5.56
C ASP A 64 9.06 15.42 -4.56
N LEU A 65 10.07 16.13 -5.06
CA LEU A 65 10.91 17.02 -4.27
C LEU A 65 10.92 18.42 -4.93
N PRO A 66 10.46 19.48 -4.25
CA PRO A 66 10.49 20.84 -4.79
C PRO A 66 11.91 21.27 -5.19
N ARG A 67 12.06 21.89 -6.36
CA ARG A 67 13.36 22.47 -6.78
C ARG A 67 13.68 23.72 -5.98
N ASP A 68 12.66 24.52 -5.70
CA ASP A 68 12.77 25.79 -5.00
C ASP A 68 11.95 25.77 -3.71
N ALA A 69 12.51 26.36 -2.65
CA ALA A 69 11.86 26.46 -1.34
C ALA A 69 10.81 27.59 -1.29
N SER A 70 10.56 28.27 -2.41
CA SER A 70 9.72 29.47 -2.51
C SER A 70 8.28 29.24 -2.03
N HIS A 71 7.83 27.99 -1.98
CA HIS A 71 6.47 27.60 -1.60
C HIS A 71 6.40 26.64 -0.40
N GLY A 72 7.49 26.43 0.35
CA GLY A 72 7.49 25.56 1.53
C GLY A 72 8.80 24.83 1.80
N PRO A 73 8.83 23.94 2.81
CA PRO A 73 10.02 23.16 3.14
C PRO A 73 10.41 22.23 1.97
N ARG A 74 11.72 22.06 1.76
CA ARG A 74 12.31 21.18 0.73
C ARG A 74 12.28 19.73 1.18
N GLU A 75 11.10 19.22 1.46
CA GLU A 75 10.90 17.85 1.87
C GLU A 75 10.43 17.01 0.68
N ALA A 76 10.93 15.79 0.59
CA ALA A 76 10.46 14.85 -0.41
C ALA A 76 9.11 14.28 0.02
N VAL A 77 8.14 14.26 -0.89
CA VAL A 77 6.77 13.82 -0.63
C VAL A 77 6.49 12.56 -1.41
N LEU A 78 6.05 11.52 -0.70
CA LEU A 78 5.69 10.23 -1.27
C LEU A 78 4.16 10.16 -1.49
N TRP A 79 3.75 9.93 -2.73
CA TRP A 79 2.36 9.92 -3.17
C TRP A 79 1.92 8.50 -3.51
N MET A 80 0.93 7.99 -2.77
CA MET A 80 0.32 6.68 -2.97
C MET A 80 -0.93 6.51 -2.10
N LYS A 81 -1.48 5.29 -1.99
CA LYS A 81 -2.43 4.95 -0.92
C LYS A 81 -1.66 4.82 0.41
N HIS A 82 -2.08 5.54 1.45
CA HIS A 82 -1.33 5.65 2.70
C HIS A 82 -1.10 4.34 3.45
N LEU A 83 -1.88 3.29 3.18
CA LEU A 83 -1.74 1.97 3.80
C LEU A 83 -0.50 1.19 3.34
N GLU A 84 0.16 1.65 2.28
CA GLU A 84 1.23 0.91 1.60
C GLU A 84 2.62 1.50 1.90
N VAL A 85 2.75 2.35 2.93
CA VAL A 85 4.00 3.08 3.21
C VAL A 85 5.15 2.12 3.54
N GLU A 86 4.94 1.15 4.43
CA GLU A 86 5.94 0.13 4.76
C GLU A 86 6.41 -0.60 3.51
N HIS A 87 5.45 -1.04 2.70
CA HIS A 87 5.70 -1.76 1.45
C HIS A 87 6.49 -0.90 0.44
N ALA A 88 6.15 0.38 0.30
CA ALA A 88 6.89 1.30 -0.54
C ALA A 88 8.32 1.54 -0.04
N LEU A 89 8.51 1.75 1.27
CA LEU A 89 9.84 1.98 1.82
C LEU A 89 10.77 0.80 1.54
N GLU A 90 10.29 -0.43 1.68
CA GLU A 90 11.06 -1.63 1.36
C GLU A 90 11.50 -1.67 -0.10
N HIS A 91 10.59 -1.40 -1.04
CA HIS A 91 10.91 -1.34 -2.47
C HIS A 91 11.94 -0.25 -2.81
N LEU A 92 11.89 0.87 -2.10
CA LEU A 92 12.78 2.01 -2.30
C LEU A 92 14.12 1.86 -1.57
N GLY A 93 14.31 0.78 -0.79
CA GLY A 93 15.48 0.61 0.07
C GLY A 93 15.58 1.71 1.13
N LEU A 94 14.44 2.20 1.60
CA LEU A 94 14.28 3.19 2.66
C LEU A 94 13.76 2.52 3.92
N SER A 95 13.88 3.23 5.04
CA SER A 95 13.44 2.79 6.36
C SER A 95 12.56 3.85 6.99
N THR A 96 11.85 3.48 8.06
CA THR A 96 10.96 4.38 8.80
C THR A 96 11.68 5.57 9.44
N GLU A 97 13.00 5.49 9.67
CA GLU A 97 13.82 6.60 10.20
C GLU A 97 13.92 7.79 9.24
N HIS A 98 13.67 7.55 7.95
CA HIS A 98 13.64 8.58 6.93
C HIS A 98 12.30 9.31 6.85
N VAL A 99 11.30 8.92 7.65
CA VAL A 99 9.93 9.45 7.57
C VAL A 99 9.72 10.53 8.63
N LEU A 100 9.45 11.76 8.17
CA LEU A 100 9.14 12.91 9.03
C LEU A 100 7.67 12.97 9.42
N TRP A 101 6.79 12.55 8.52
CA TRP A 101 5.34 12.63 8.69
C TRP A 101 4.65 11.56 7.86
N ARG A 102 3.51 11.05 8.35
CA ARG A 102 2.65 10.08 7.67
C ARG A 102 1.18 10.46 7.81
N ALA A 103 0.39 10.13 6.79
CA ALA A 103 -1.05 10.38 6.78
C ALA A 103 -1.82 9.50 7.78
N ASP A 104 -1.39 8.26 7.97
CA ASP A 104 -1.98 7.31 8.92
C ASP A 104 -1.74 7.65 10.40
N MET A 105 -0.91 8.66 10.72
CA MET A 105 -0.92 9.25 12.06
C MET A 105 -2.22 10.00 12.37
N GLN A 106 -3.02 10.33 11.34
CA GLN A 106 -4.31 11.01 11.49
C GLN A 106 -5.50 10.06 11.32
N GLU A 107 -5.30 8.93 10.63
CA GLU A 107 -6.31 7.90 10.39
C GLU A 107 -5.79 6.55 10.89
N PRO A 108 -6.41 5.92 11.90
CA PRO A 108 -5.91 4.65 12.43
C PRO A 108 -5.88 3.59 11.32
N LEU A 109 -4.79 2.83 11.28
CA LEU A 109 -4.60 1.75 10.32
C LEU A 109 -5.77 0.75 10.40
N PRO A 110 -6.27 0.26 9.25
CA PRO A 110 -7.29 -0.77 9.23
C PRO A 110 -6.75 -2.02 9.91
N LEU A 111 -7.55 -2.56 10.82
CA LEU A 111 -7.25 -3.83 11.49
C LEU A 111 -7.68 -5.03 10.64
N ASP A 112 -8.41 -4.79 9.55
CA ASP A 112 -8.93 -5.81 8.65
C ASP A 112 -8.08 -5.83 7.37
N GLY A 113 -7.67 -7.02 6.92
CA GLY A 113 -6.83 -7.20 5.74
C GLY A 113 -5.77 -8.28 5.94
N TRP A 114 -4.70 -8.21 5.15
CA TRP A 114 -3.59 -9.14 5.19
C TRP A 114 -2.47 -8.56 6.04
N ALA A 115 -2.31 -9.09 7.26
CA ALA A 115 -1.21 -8.73 8.14
C ALA A 115 0.08 -9.41 7.67
N VAL A 116 1.17 -8.64 7.66
CA VAL A 116 2.53 -9.18 7.60
C VAL A 116 3.03 -9.34 9.03
N VAL A 117 3.32 -10.56 9.42
CA VAL A 117 3.64 -10.95 10.80
C VAL A 117 5.10 -11.37 10.87
N ARG A 118 5.87 -10.74 11.75
CA ARG A 118 7.21 -11.20 12.12
C ARG A 118 7.14 -12.13 13.31
N GLN A 119 7.89 -13.23 13.25
CA GLN A 119 8.16 -14.07 14.43
C GLN A 119 9.63 -13.94 14.83
N ASP A 120 9.88 -13.64 16.11
CA ASP A 120 11.24 -13.60 16.67
C ASP A 120 11.77 -15.00 17.06
N GLU A 121 13.03 -15.08 17.46
CA GLU A 121 13.69 -16.33 17.85
C GLU A 121 13.04 -17.03 19.06
N ALA A 122 12.35 -16.27 19.92
CA ALA A 122 11.62 -16.80 21.06
C ALA A 122 10.20 -17.25 20.70
N GLY A 123 9.80 -17.11 19.42
CA GLY A 123 8.47 -17.46 18.93
C GLY A 123 7.40 -16.41 19.17
N ASN A 124 7.75 -15.22 19.66
CA ASN A 124 6.80 -14.13 19.79
C ASN A 124 6.48 -13.53 18.42
N ARG A 125 5.22 -13.14 18.25
CA ARG A 125 4.67 -12.72 16.96
C ARG A 125 4.22 -11.27 17.02
N PHE A 126 4.57 -10.51 15.99
CA PHE A 126 4.30 -9.08 15.90
C PHE A 126 3.77 -8.74 14.51
N ASP A 127 2.61 -8.07 14.45
CA ASP A 127 2.10 -7.51 13.21
C ASP A 127 2.95 -6.29 12.84
N ILE A 128 3.55 -6.32 11.64
CA ILE A 128 4.35 -5.22 11.10
C ILE A 128 3.43 -4.16 10.49
N CYS A 129 2.48 -4.60 9.66
CA CYS A 129 1.43 -3.78 9.07
C CYS A 129 0.28 -4.66 8.56
N VAL A 130 -0.83 -4.04 8.18
CA VAL A 130 -1.99 -4.70 7.54
C VAL A 130 -2.24 -4.05 6.20
N LEU A 131 -2.19 -4.84 5.13
CA LEU A 131 -2.39 -4.38 3.75
C LEU A 131 -3.74 -4.87 3.20
N SER A 132 -4.32 -4.05 2.32
CA SER A 132 -5.62 -4.38 1.70
C SER A 132 -5.52 -5.38 0.55
N VAL A 133 -4.32 -5.54 -0.04
CA VAL A 133 -4.06 -6.37 -1.21
C VAL A 133 -3.15 -7.55 -0.81
N PRO A 134 -3.56 -8.82 -1.07
CA PRO A 134 -2.78 -9.99 -0.67
C PRO A 134 -1.40 -10.03 -1.33
N ASP A 135 -1.32 -9.76 -2.63
CA ASP A 135 -0.06 -9.80 -3.40
C ASP A 135 0.97 -8.80 -2.86
N HIS A 136 0.50 -7.66 -2.32
CA HIS A 136 1.36 -6.67 -1.68
C HIS A 136 1.90 -7.16 -0.33
N ALA A 137 1.04 -7.79 0.49
CA ALA A 137 1.47 -8.39 1.75
C ALA A 137 2.49 -9.51 1.52
N GLU A 138 2.29 -10.30 0.46
CA GLU A 138 3.21 -11.36 0.07
C GLU A 138 4.55 -10.78 -0.38
N CYS A 139 4.50 -9.75 -1.22
CA CYS A 139 5.69 -9.07 -1.70
C CYS A 139 6.48 -8.48 -0.53
N LEU A 140 5.82 -7.77 0.39
CA LEU A 140 6.45 -7.22 1.58
C LEU A 140 7.08 -8.31 2.45
N ALA A 141 6.37 -9.41 2.75
CA ALA A 141 6.93 -10.50 3.55
C ALA A 141 8.22 -11.07 2.92
N ARG A 142 8.23 -11.28 1.61
CA ARG A 142 9.42 -11.74 0.88
C ARG A 142 10.58 -10.74 0.92
N LEU A 143 10.30 -9.44 0.79
CA LEU A 143 11.32 -8.40 0.89
C LEU A 143 11.95 -8.36 2.29
N LEU A 144 11.13 -8.48 3.33
CA LEU A 144 11.59 -8.50 4.72
C LEU A 144 12.44 -9.73 5.02
N GLU A 145 11.99 -10.91 4.60
CA GLU A 145 12.72 -12.17 4.78
C GLU A 145 14.07 -12.16 4.04
N ALA A 146 14.12 -11.60 2.83
CA ALA A 146 15.36 -11.45 2.08
C ALA A 146 16.38 -10.53 2.75
N ARG A 147 15.92 -9.55 3.55
CA ARG A 147 16.79 -8.60 4.27
C ARG A 147 17.28 -9.14 5.60
N SER A 148 16.46 -9.92 6.29
CA SER A 148 16.77 -10.51 7.60
C SER A 148 16.42 -12.00 7.60
N PRO A 149 17.27 -12.86 7.00
CA PRO A 149 17.00 -14.29 6.86
C PRO A 149 16.88 -15.03 8.20
N GLU A 150 17.41 -14.47 9.27
CA GLU A 150 17.26 -14.98 10.64
C GLU A 150 15.86 -14.75 11.23
N GLN A 151 15.04 -13.90 10.62
CA GLN A 151 13.66 -13.65 11.02
C GLN A 151 12.70 -14.33 10.04
N SER A 152 11.60 -14.87 10.57
CA SER A 152 10.54 -15.43 9.73
C SER A 152 9.38 -14.44 9.61
N TYR A 153 8.87 -14.33 8.38
CA TYR A 153 7.75 -13.46 8.05
C TYR A 153 6.64 -14.30 7.41
N ALA A 154 5.41 -14.10 7.88
CA ALA A 154 4.23 -14.80 7.36
C ALA A 154 3.12 -13.82 7.08
N MET A 155 2.24 -14.17 6.15
CA MET A 155 0.98 -13.47 5.94
C MET A 155 -0.13 -14.12 6.74
N GLU A 156 -0.96 -13.31 7.38
CA GLU A 156 -2.16 -13.80 8.04
C GLU A 156 -3.33 -12.86 7.80
N LEU A 157 -4.51 -13.44 7.58
CA LEU A 157 -5.72 -12.65 7.46
C LEU A 157 -6.15 -12.14 8.84
N ARG A 158 -6.31 -10.83 8.96
CA ARG A 158 -6.95 -10.15 10.10
C ARG A 158 -8.32 -9.68 9.64
N GLY A 159 -9.29 -9.72 10.55
CA GLY A 159 -10.60 -9.16 10.25
C GLY A 159 -11.38 -9.94 9.19
N LEU A 160 -12.17 -10.91 9.63
CA LEU A 160 -13.40 -11.30 8.95
C LEU A 160 -14.40 -11.68 10.04
N LYS A 161 -15.41 -10.84 10.31
CA LYS A 161 -16.71 -11.42 10.66
C LYS A 161 -17.43 -11.63 9.33
N PRO A 162 -17.82 -12.86 8.96
CA PRO A 162 -18.69 -13.03 7.82
C PRO A 162 -19.92 -12.17 8.07
N ALA A 163 -20.35 -11.39 7.08
CA ALA A 163 -21.76 -11.07 7.02
C ALA A 163 -22.46 -12.44 7.01
N SER A 164 -23.07 -12.81 8.13
CA SER A 164 -24.08 -13.84 8.11
C SER A 164 -25.13 -13.29 7.15
N ARG A 165 -25.07 -13.69 5.87
CA ARG A 165 -26.24 -13.55 5.02
C ARG A 165 -27.27 -14.40 5.72
N ARG A 166 -28.15 -13.70 6.44
CA ARG A 166 -29.39 -14.22 7.02
C ARG A 166 -29.90 -15.27 6.06
N THR A 167 -30.00 -16.50 6.53
CA THR A 167 -30.96 -17.46 6.01
C THR A 167 -32.23 -16.66 5.82
N SER A 168 -32.59 -16.36 4.57
CA SER A 168 -33.89 -15.80 4.30
C SER A 168 -34.86 -16.93 4.62
N PRO A 169 -35.72 -16.84 5.64
CA PRO A 169 -36.84 -17.74 5.71
C PRO A 169 -37.84 -17.19 4.70
N ARG A 170 -37.64 -17.54 3.43
CA ARG A 170 -38.68 -17.39 2.42
C ARG A 170 -39.07 -18.78 1.98
N SER A 171 -40.02 -19.29 2.76
CA SER A 171 -41.07 -20.20 2.35
C SER A 171 -41.34 -20.14 0.84
N TRP A 172 -40.97 -21.22 0.16
CA TRP A 172 -41.71 -21.70 -0.99
C TRP A 172 -42.28 -23.05 -0.58
N ALA A 173 -43.44 -22.99 0.09
CA ALA A 173 -44.33 -24.13 0.07
C ALA A 173 -44.84 -24.23 -1.37
N LEU A 174 -44.33 -25.20 -2.11
CA LEU A 174 -45.01 -25.71 -3.29
C LEU A 174 -46.25 -26.48 -2.77
N PRO A 175 -47.48 -26.12 -3.14
CA PRO A 175 -48.54 -27.10 -3.10
C PRO A 175 -48.26 -28.12 -4.21
N SER A 176 -47.86 -29.32 -3.80
CA SER A 176 -47.92 -30.52 -4.66
C SER A 176 -49.38 -30.73 -5.04
N GLN A 177 -49.65 -30.73 -6.34
CA GLN A 177 -50.90 -31.21 -6.91
C GLN A 177 -51.01 -32.73 -6.80
N ASP A 178 -52.27 -33.17 -6.77
CA ASP A 178 -52.79 -34.49 -7.12
C ASP A 178 -52.64 -35.59 -6.04
N GLU A 179 -53.61 -36.44 -5.74
CA GLU A 179 -54.96 -36.67 -6.24
C GLU A 179 -55.62 -37.70 -5.28
N HIS A 180 -56.94 -37.89 -5.40
CA HIS A 180 -57.79 -38.95 -4.83
C HIS A 180 -58.32 -38.69 -3.40
N THR A 181 -59.63 -38.57 -3.19
CA THR A 181 -60.57 -39.70 -3.33
C THR A 181 -62.04 -39.25 -3.27
N ALA A 182 -62.87 -40.04 -3.95
CA ALA A 182 -64.25 -40.42 -3.61
C ALA A 182 -65.43 -39.50 -4.01
N SER A 183 -66.13 -39.98 -5.04
CA SER A 183 -67.54 -40.37 -5.04
C SER A 183 -68.59 -39.41 -4.47
N LEU A 184 -69.50 -38.95 -5.34
CA LEU A 184 -70.89 -39.41 -5.44
C LEU A 184 -71.58 -38.84 -6.68
#